data_AF-A0A7X8LDK1-F1
#
_entry.id   AF-A0A7X8LDK1-F1
#
_cell.length_a   1.000
_cell.length_b   1.000
_cell.length_c   1.000
_cell.angle_alpha   90.00
_cell.angle_beta   90.00
_cell.angle_gamma   90.00
#
_symmetry.space_group_name_H-M   'P 1'
#
loop_
_entity.id
_entity.type
_entity.pdbx_description
1 polymer ?
#
loop_
_entity_poly.entity_id
_entity_poly.type
_entity_poly.pdbx_seq_one_letter_code
_entity_poly.pdbx_strand_id
1 'polypeptide(L)' 'MRTVIHIVFIALLGLVTFFGIGPVLFADGVMTERMITLGIVIGVYIFIILVYKGLLRRIK' A
#
# COMPACT_ATOMS: atom_id res chain seq x y z
N MET A 1 8.88 1.51 -20.78
CA MET A 1 8.95 0.80 -19.47
C MET A 1 8.52 1.66 -18.29
N ARG A 2 8.98 2.92 -18.16
CA ARG A 2 8.61 3.80 -17.03
C ARG A 2 7.09 3.99 -16.86
N THR A 3 6.36 4.26 -17.94
CA THR A 3 4.89 4.43 -17.91
C THR A 3 4.17 3.20 -17.37
N VAL A 4 4.60 2.00 -17.78
CA VAL A 4 4.03 0.73 -17.29
C VAL A 4 4.25 0.59 -15.80
N ILE A 5 5.44 0.94 -15.30
CA ILE A 5 5.75 0.91 -13.86
C ILE A 5 4.85 1.88 -13.11
N HIS A 6 4.65 3.09 -13.60
CA HIS A 6 3.72 4.04 -12.98
C HIS A 6 2.30 3.48 -12.90
N ILE A 7 1.78 2.93 -14.00
CA ILE A 7 0.43 2.35 -14.05
C ILE A 7 0.29 1.21 -13.04
N VAL A 8 1.25 0.27 -13.02
CA VAL A 8 1.23 -0.87 -12.09
C VAL A 8 1.27 -0.41 -10.63
N PHE A 9 2.14 0.54 -10.29
CA PHE A 9 2.24 1.04 -8.92
C PHE A 9 1.04 1.87 -8.48
N ILE A 10 0.43 2.64 -9.39
CA ILE A 10 -0.84 3.32 -9.11
C ILE A 10 -1.95 2.30 -8.83
N ALA A 11 -2.06 1.26 -9.65
CA ALA A 11 -3.04 0.20 -9.44
C ALA A 11 -2.81 -0.53 -8.10
N LEU A 12 -1.55 -0.87 -7.76
CA LEU A 12 -1.19 -1.48 -6.48
C LEU A 12 -1.57 -0.60 -5.29
N LEU A 13 -1.25 0.70 -5.34
CA LEU A 13 -1.64 1.64 -4.29
C LEU A 13 -3.16 1.77 -4.16
N GLY A 14 -3.88 1.80 -5.29
CA GLY A 14 -5.34 1.80 -5.32
C GLY A 14 -5.92 0.56 -4.65
N LEU A 15 -5.40 -0.62 -4.97
CA LEU A 15 -5.80 -1.88 -4.34
C LEU A 15 -5.53 -1.87 -2.83
N VAL A 16 -4.35 -1.45 -2.38
CA VAL A 16 -4.04 -1.37 -0.94
C VAL A 16 -4.92 -0.34 -0.24
N THR A 17 -5.30 0.74 -0.93
CA THR A 17 -6.26 1.72 -0.38
C THR A 17 -7.62 1.09 -0.17
N PHE A 18 -8.20 0.49 -1.21
CA PHE A 18 -9.54 -0.11 -1.13
C PHE A 18 -9.59 -1.30 -0.17
N PHE A 19 -8.66 -2.24 -0.30
CA PHE A 19 -8.67 -3.49 0.46
C PHE A 19 -7.98 -3.39 1.83
N GLY A 20 -7.03 -2.47 2.00
CA GLY A 20 -6.31 -2.30 3.26
C GLY A 20 -7.02 -1.37 4.24
N ILE A 21 -7.54 -0.23 3.77
CA ILE A 21 -8.24 0.72 4.66
C ILE A 21 -9.63 0.20 5.04
N GLY A 22 -10.30 -0.57 4.17
CA GLY A 22 -11.62 -1.15 4.46
C GLY A 22 -11.68 -1.87 5.82
N PRO A 23 -10.84 -2.89 6.06
CA PRO A 23 -10.77 -3.56 7.36
C PRO A 23 -10.45 -2.63 8.53
N VAL A 24 -9.62 -1.60 8.34
CA VAL A 24 -9.33 -0.61 9.41
C VAL A 24 -10.58 0.20 9.78
N LEU A 25 -11.42 0.52 8.80
CA LEU A 25 -12.63 1.31 9.01
C LEU A 25 -13.82 0.47 9.49
N PHE A 26 -13.91 -0.79 9.06
CA PHE A 26 -15.10 -1.63 9.23
C PHE A 26 -14.90 -2.85 10.13
N ALA A 27 -13.72 -3.10 10.70
CA ALA A 27 -13.55 -4.17 11.70
C ALA A 27 -14.45 -3.94 12.92
N ASP A 28 -14.85 -5.05 13.58
CA ASP A 28 -15.94 -5.19 14.57
C ASP A 28 -15.73 -4.47 15.93
N GLY A 29 -15.10 -3.28 15.93
CA GLY A 29 -15.11 -2.34 17.04
C GLY A 29 -13.94 -2.46 18.02
N VAL A 30 -13.11 -3.49 17.93
CA VAL A 30 -11.91 -3.61 18.78
C VAL A 30 -10.82 -2.66 18.31
N MET A 31 -10.61 -1.57 19.05
CA MET A 31 -9.63 -0.53 18.70
C MET A 31 -8.22 -1.11 18.48
N THR A 32 -7.81 -2.08 19.29
CA THR A 32 -6.51 -2.74 19.18
C THR A 32 -6.31 -3.42 17.82
N GLU A 33 -7.32 -4.17 17.35
CA GLU A 33 -7.25 -4.87 16.06
C GLU A 33 -7.19 -3.88 14.89
N ARG A 34 -7.93 -2.77 14.99
CA ARG A 34 -7.89 -1.68 14.01
C ARG A 34 -6.51 -1.03 13.95
N MET A 35 -5.87 -0.77 15.09
CA MET A 35 -4.53 -0.18 15.15
C MET A 35 -3.45 -1.13 14.61
N ILE A 36 -3.56 -2.43 14.90
CA ILE A 36 -2.66 -3.45 14.32
C ILE A 36 -2.83 -3.50 12.80
N THR A 37 -4.07 -3.57 12.32
CA THR A 37 -4.39 -3.59 10.89
C THR A 37 -3.87 -2.33 10.20
N LEU A 38 -4.07 -1.16 10.81
CA LEU A 38 -3.54 0.11 10.31
C LEU A 38 -2.01 0.09 10.21
N GLY A 39 -1.32 -0.43 11.23
CA GLY A 39 0.13 -0.58 11.22
C GLY A 39 0.62 -1.46 10.06
N ILE A 40 -0.07 -2.58 9.81
CA ILE A 40 0.24 -3.47 8.67
C ILE A 40 0.03 -2.74 7.34
N VAL A 41 -1.10 -2.05 7.17
CA VAL A 41 -1.42 -1.31 5.94
C VAL A 41 -0.39 -0.21 5.66
N ILE A 42 0.01 0.54 6.69
CA ILE A 42 1.08 1.55 6.58
C ILE A 42 2.40 0.88 6.19
N GLY A 43 2.76 -0.25 6.80
CA GLY A 43 3.95 -1.01 6.43
C GLY A 43 3.96 -1.43 4.96
N VAL A 44 2.82 -1.90 4.44
CA VAL A 44 2.66 -2.25 3.01
C VAL A 44 2.84 -1.02 2.11
N TYR A 45 2.26 0.13 2.46
CA TYR A 45 2.48 1.36 1.69
C TYR A 45 3.95 1.76 1.62
N ILE A 46 4.65 1.75 2.77
CA ILE A 46 6.08 2.07 2.83
C ILE A 46 6.86 1.10 1.95
N PHE A 47 6.58 -0.20 2.05
CA PHE A 47 7.23 -1.21 1.24
C PHE A 47 7.05 -0.96 -0.27
N ILE A 48 5.81 -0.73 -0.71
CA ILE A 48 5.51 -0.46 -2.13
C ILE A 48 6.28 0.79 -2.62
N ILE A 49 6.29 1.87 -1.84
CA ILE A 49 7.02 3.09 -2.20
C ILE A 49 8.53 2.84 -2.30
N LEU A 50 9.11 2.05 -1.39
CA LEU A 50 10.53 1.70 -1.41
C LEU A 50 10.88 0.89 -2.66
N VAL A 51 10.08 -0.13 -3.00
CA VAL A 51 10.27 -0.94 -4.21
C VAL A 51 10.14 -0.08 -5.46
N TYR A 52 9.11 0.77 -5.54
CA TYR A 52 8.92 1.71 -6.65
C TYR A 52 10.13 2.62 -6.85
N LYS A 53 10.62 3.26 -5.77
CA LYS A 53 11.81 4.12 -5.81
C LYS A 53 13.07 3.36 -6.20
N GLY A 54 13.19 2.09 -5.80
CA GLY A 54 14.31 1.22 -6.19
C GLY A 54 14.26 0.87 -7.67
N LEU A 55 13.10 0.47 -8.17
CA LEU A 55 12.90 0.05 -9.55
C LEU A 55 13.08 1.22 -10.53
N LEU A 56 12.55 2.40 -10.22
CA LEU A 56 12.74 3.60 -11.03
C LEU A 56 14.20 4.06 -11.10
N ARG A 57 14.96 3.85 -10.01
CA ARG A 57 16.40 4.14 -9.98
C ARG A 57 17.21 3.21 -10.87
N ARG A 58 16.82 1.93 -10.99
CA ARG A 58 17.51 0.95 -11.86
C ARG A 58 17.25 1.14 -13.35
N ILE A 59 16.15 1.80 -13.71
CA ILE A 59 15.71 2.02 -15.10
C ILE A 59 16.09 3.42 -15.59
N LYS A 60 16.65 4.26 -14.70
CA LYS A 60 17.31 5.53 -15.03
C LYS A 60 18.76 5.30 -15.37
#